data_AF-A0A3A8ZEB4-F1
#
_entry.id   AF-A0A3A8ZEB4-F1
#
_cell.length_a   1.000
_cell.length_b   1.000
_cell.length_c   1.000
_cell.angle_alpha   90.00
_cell.angle_beta   90.00
_cell.angle_gamma   90.00
#
_symmetry.space_group_name_H-M   'P 1'
#
loop_
_entity.id
_entity.type
_entity.pdbx_description
1 polymer ?
#
loop_
_entity_poly.entity_id
_entity_poly.type
_entity_poly.pdbx_seq_one_letter_code
_entity_poly.pdbx_strand_id
1 'polypeptide(L)'
;MDIKVNQVQQAPQASQPTQQQETDGTFKFTLVSRIEEQDLQNALTGMMEEITRQGDKLAKHRDIKDMKRYRALVKDFLNEIVNRSHAFSRENFLDRRGRHRVYGIIRLIDQNLDALAQELVKDEQDNLAILEKIGEIRGLLLDIFT
;
A
#
# COMPACT_ATOMS: atom_id res chain seq x y z
N MET A 1 -33.14 65.08 42.26
CA MET A 1 -32.09 65.85 41.60
C MET A 1 -31.11 64.87 41.02
N ASP A 2 -31.10 64.77 39.69
CA ASP A 2 -30.08 64.09 38.91
C ASP A 2 -28.72 64.73 39.12
N ILE A 3 -27.71 63.92 39.42
CA ILE A 3 -26.35 64.14 38.93
C ILE A 3 -25.83 62.80 38.42
N LYS A 4 -25.72 62.73 37.10
CA LYS A 4 -25.04 61.68 36.33
C LYS A 4 -23.51 61.87 36.42
N VAL A 5 -22.82 60.83 35.93
CA VAL A 5 -21.45 60.79 35.39
C VAL A 5 -20.31 60.92 36.43
N ASN A 6 -19.20 60.18 36.37
CA ASN A 6 -18.62 59.40 35.29
C ASN A 6 -17.51 58.46 35.79
N GLN A 7 -17.36 57.35 35.06
CA GLN A 7 -16.12 56.68 34.68
C GLN A 7 -15.15 56.16 35.76
N VAL A 8 -15.38 54.89 36.03
CA VAL A 8 -14.40 53.82 36.18
C VAL A 8 -13.21 53.97 35.22
N GLN A 9 -12.00 54.05 35.77
CA GLN A 9 -10.76 53.64 35.08
C GLN A 9 -10.16 52.46 35.86
N GLN A 10 -10.50 51.25 35.42
CA GLN A 10 -9.78 50.04 35.81
C GLN A 10 -8.52 49.94 34.95
N ALA A 11 -7.40 49.63 35.61
CA ALA A 11 -6.10 49.43 35.00
C ALA A 11 -6.13 48.40 33.85
N PRO A 12 -5.27 48.52 32.83
CA PRO A 12 -5.22 47.56 31.74
C PRO A 12 -4.89 46.17 32.29
N GLN A 13 -5.84 45.25 32.17
CA GLN A 13 -5.59 43.83 32.37
C GLN A 13 -4.65 43.38 31.26
N ALA A 14 -3.45 42.94 31.64
CA ALA A 14 -2.53 42.28 30.74
C ALA A 14 -3.28 41.08 30.11
N SER A 15 -3.45 41.13 28.80
CA SER A 15 -3.96 40.03 28.00
C SER A 15 -3.10 38.80 28.30
N GLN A 16 -3.73 37.72 28.73
CA GLN A 16 -3.07 36.43 28.88
C GLN A 16 -2.33 36.10 27.57
N PRO A 17 -1.09 35.59 27.62
CA PRO A 17 -0.39 35.20 26.40
C PRO A 17 -1.27 34.18 25.69
N THR A 18 -1.64 34.49 24.44
CA THR A 18 -2.30 33.58 23.53
C THR A 18 -1.50 32.28 23.57
N GLN A 19 -2.11 31.21 24.09
CA GLN A 19 -1.52 29.88 24.01
C GLN A 19 -1.28 29.62 22.52
N GLN A 20 -0.02 29.72 22.10
CA GLN A 20 0.40 29.29 20.78
C GLN A 20 0.09 27.81 20.72
N GLN A 21 -1.02 27.48 20.06
CA GLN A 21 -1.39 26.09 19.79
C GLN A 21 -0.19 25.43 19.13
N GLU A 22 0.27 24.33 19.71
CA GLU A 22 1.29 23.43 19.16
C GLU A 22 0.79 22.85 17.82
N THR A 23 0.85 23.66 16.75
CA THR A 23 0.33 23.33 15.42
C THR A 23 1.44 22.98 14.44
N ASP A 24 2.70 23.33 14.76
CA ASP A 24 3.84 23.13 13.87
C ASP A 24 4.20 21.63 13.72
N GLY A 25 4.09 20.85 14.80
CA GLY A 25 4.36 19.41 14.79
C GLY A 25 3.29 18.59 14.05
N THR A 26 2.01 18.91 14.26
CA THR A 26 0.88 18.17 13.66
C THR A 26 0.79 18.36 12.15
N PHE A 27 1.07 19.57 11.66
CA PHE A 27 1.09 19.84 10.23
C PHE A 27 2.31 19.18 9.55
N LYS A 28 3.50 19.29 10.14
CA LYS A 28 4.72 18.59 9.66
C LYS A 28 4.52 17.08 9.63
N PHE A 29 3.95 16.50 10.68
CA PHE A 29 3.62 15.08 10.74
C PHE A 29 2.64 14.68 9.62
N THR A 30 1.56 15.44 9.41
CA THR A 30 0.58 15.13 8.35
C THR A 30 1.19 15.22 6.96
N LEU A 31 2.04 16.21 6.71
CA LEU A 31 2.74 16.35 5.43
C LEU A 31 3.73 15.21 5.19
N VAL A 32 4.56 14.88 6.18
CA VAL A 32 5.53 13.77 6.09
C VAL A 32 4.81 12.45 5.83
N SER A 33 3.74 12.14 6.56
CA SER A 33 2.95 10.92 6.36
C SER A 33 2.35 10.83 4.96
N ARG A 34 1.83 11.94 4.40
CA ARG A 34 1.29 11.94 3.02
C ARG A 34 2.38 11.77 1.96
N ILE A 35 3.54 12.37 2.16
CA ILE A 35 4.68 12.23 1.24
C ILE A 35 5.16 10.77 1.24
N GLU A 36 5.31 10.16 2.42
CA GLU A 36 5.71 8.75 2.55
C GLU A 36 4.71 7.79 1.90
N GLU A 37 3.41 8.07 2.01
CA GLU A 37 2.34 7.29 1.36
C GLU A 37 2.38 7.44 -0.17
N GLN A 38 2.59 8.66 -0.67
CA GLN A 38 2.70 8.91 -2.11
C GLN A 38 3.95 8.28 -2.72
N ASP A 39 5.08 8.33 -2.01
CA ASP A 39 6.31 7.66 -2.42
C ASP A 39 6.15 6.14 -2.47
N LEU A 40 5.41 5.55 -1.50
CA LEU A 40 5.05 4.14 -1.54
C LEU A 40 4.17 3.80 -2.74
N GLN A 41 3.13 4.59 -3.00
CA GLN A 41 2.27 4.36 -4.18
C GLN A 41 3.06 4.41 -5.48
N ASN A 42 3.99 5.36 -5.62
CA ASN A 42 4.86 5.47 -6.78
C ASN A 42 5.77 4.24 -6.92
N ALA A 43 6.38 3.80 -5.82
CA ALA A 43 7.24 2.62 -5.80
C ALA A 43 6.47 1.34 -6.19
N LEU A 44 5.29 1.12 -5.60
CA LEU A 44 4.45 -0.05 -5.91
C LEU A 44 3.93 -0.01 -7.35
N THR A 45 3.60 1.17 -7.87
CA THR A 45 3.22 1.34 -9.28
C THR A 45 4.35 0.91 -10.21
N GLY A 46 5.58 1.38 -9.94
CA GLY A 46 6.76 0.97 -10.71
C GLY A 46 7.03 -0.53 -10.65
N MET A 47 6.95 -1.14 -9.46
CA MET A 47 7.10 -2.59 -9.31
C MET A 47 6.01 -3.37 -10.07
N MET A 48 4.76 -2.87 -10.05
CA MET A 48 3.65 -3.48 -10.79
C MET A 48 3.86 -3.43 -12.30
N GLU A 49 4.41 -2.34 -12.84
CA GLU A 49 4.78 -2.22 -14.25
C GLU A 49 5.89 -3.22 -14.62
N GLU A 50 6.88 -3.42 -13.77
CA GLU A 50 7.93 -4.41 -14.00
C GLU A 50 7.40 -5.84 -13.99
N ILE A 51 6.55 -6.17 -13.02
CA ILE A 51 5.85 -7.46 -12.93
C ILE A 51 5.02 -7.69 -14.19
N THR A 52 4.26 -6.68 -14.62
CA THR A 52 3.47 -6.68 -15.84
C THR A 52 4.31 -7.04 -17.06
N ARG A 53 5.40 -6.29 -17.28
CA ARG A 53 6.29 -6.49 -18.43
C ARG A 53 6.93 -7.88 -18.41
N GLN A 54 7.35 -8.34 -17.23
CA GLN A 54 7.95 -9.68 -17.09
C GLN A 54 6.92 -10.79 -17.28
N GLY A 55 5.67 -10.60 -16.83
CA GLY A 55 4.56 -11.51 -17.07
C GLY A 55 4.24 -11.65 -18.56
N ASP A 56 4.17 -10.54 -19.28
CA ASP A 56 3.94 -10.55 -20.73
C ASP A 56 5.08 -11.25 -21.49
N LYS A 57 6.32 -11.09 -21.01
CA LYS A 57 7.49 -11.79 -21.56
C LYS A 57 7.41 -13.30 -21.28
N LEU A 58 7.05 -13.68 -20.06
CA LEU A 58 6.88 -15.07 -19.65
C LEU A 58 5.77 -15.76 -20.47
N ALA A 59 4.64 -15.08 -20.70
CA ALA A 59 3.56 -15.61 -21.52
C ALA A 59 3.99 -15.91 -22.96
N LYS A 60 4.92 -15.10 -23.51
CA LYS A 60 5.43 -15.28 -24.88
C LYS A 60 6.48 -16.37 -24.99
N HIS A 61 7.45 -16.39 -24.07
CA HIS A 61 8.61 -17.30 -24.17
C HIS A 61 8.40 -18.63 -23.46
N ARG A 62 7.61 -18.63 -22.37
CA ARG A 62 7.36 -19.79 -21.51
C ARG A 62 8.66 -20.47 -21.03
N ASP A 63 9.65 -19.63 -20.68
CA ASP A 63 10.95 -20.06 -20.16
C ASP A 63 10.97 -20.02 -18.63
N ILE A 64 11.51 -21.06 -18.00
CA ILE A 64 11.76 -21.17 -16.56
C ILE A 64 12.63 -20.01 -16.05
N LYS A 65 13.56 -19.50 -16.86
CA LYS A 65 14.36 -18.32 -16.48
C LYS A 65 13.50 -17.08 -16.31
N ASP A 66 12.56 -16.86 -17.23
CA ASP A 66 11.61 -15.76 -17.17
C ASP A 66 10.65 -15.94 -15.98
N MET A 67 10.28 -17.18 -15.65
CA MET A 67 9.48 -17.49 -14.46
C MET A 67 10.21 -17.21 -13.15
N LYS A 68 11.49 -17.58 -13.06
CA LYS A 68 12.31 -17.29 -11.87
C LYS A 68 12.37 -15.78 -11.61
N ARG A 69 12.55 -14.98 -12.67
CA ARG A 69 12.54 -13.52 -12.56
C ARG A 69 11.17 -12.97 -12.21
N TYR A 70 10.11 -13.49 -12.83
CA TYR A 70 8.73 -13.11 -12.51
C TYR A 70 8.41 -13.35 -11.03
N ARG A 71 8.72 -14.55 -10.51
CA ARG A 71 8.53 -14.88 -9.09
C ARG A 71 9.32 -13.97 -8.15
N ALA A 72 10.55 -13.59 -8.52
CA ALA A 72 11.36 -12.68 -7.71
C ALA A 72 10.69 -11.29 -7.60
N LEU A 73 10.27 -10.71 -8.72
CA LEU A 73 9.58 -9.41 -8.74
C LEU A 73 8.30 -9.42 -7.90
N VAL A 74 7.50 -10.49 -8.02
CA VAL A 74 6.27 -10.64 -7.21
C VAL A 74 6.61 -10.73 -5.71
N LYS A 75 7.66 -11.45 -5.33
CA LYS A 75 8.10 -11.52 -3.92
C LYS A 75 8.57 -10.16 -3.40
N ASP A 76 9.33 -9.41 -4.19
CA ASP A 76 9.81 -8.09 -3.80
C ASP A 76 8.64 -7.12 -3.57
N PHE A 77 7.64 -7.14 -4.45
CA PHE A 77 6.40 -6.37 -4.29
C PHE A 77 5.64 -6.74 -3.01
N LEU A 78 5.47 -8.04 -2.72
CA LEU A 78 4.79 -8.48 -1.50
C LEU A 78 5.57 -8.10 -0.23
N ASN A 79 6.90 -8.13 -0.28
CA ASN A 79 7.75 -7.70 0.83
C ASN A 79 7.61 -6.20 1.10
N GLU A 80 7.59 -5.37 0.05
CA GLU A 80 7.37 -3.92 0.20
C GLU A 80 6.03 -3.64 0.88
N ILE A 81 4.97 -4.35 0.48
CA ILE A 81 3.66 -4.23 1.11
C ILE A 81 3.72 -4.64 2.59
N VAL A 82 4.25 -5.81 2.92
CA VAL A 82 4.25 -6.30 4.32
C VAL A 82 5.10 -5.41 5.22
N ASN A 83 6.27 -4.96 4.75
CA ASN A 83 7.18 -4.12 5.53
C ASN A 83 6.55 -2.76 5.87
N ARG A 84 5.72 -2.20 4.98
CA ARG A 84 5.04 -0.90 5.21
C ARG A 84 3.59 -1.02 5.69
N SER A 85 2.94 -2.18 5.58
CA SER A 85 1.56 -2.38 6.06
C SER A 85 1.44 -2.30 7.58
N HIS A 86 2.54 -2.47 8.32
CA HIS A 86 2.55 -2.29 9.77
C HIS A 86 2.27 -0.83 10.19
N ALA A 87 2.63 0.16 9.37
CA ALA A 87 2.20 1.55 9.57
C ALA A 87 0.69 1.73 9.31
N PHE A 88 0.14 0.90 8.41
CA PHE A 88 -1.27 0.88 7.97
C PHE A 88 -2.20 0.03 8.88
N SER A 89 -1.74 -0.39 10.06
CA SER A 89 -2.37 -1.46 10.87
C SER A 89 -3.76 -1.18 11.46
N ARG A 90 -4.40 -0.05 11.14
CA ARG A 90 -5.76 0.24 11.61
C ARG A 90 -6.87 0.00 10.60
N GLU A 91 -6.57 -0.14 9.30
CA GLU A 91 -7.61 -0.23 8.25
C GLU A 91 -7.68 -1.57 7.51
N ASN A 92 -6.71 -2.47 7.68
CA ASN A 92 -6.71 -3.77 7.01
C ASN A 92 -7.55 -4.81 7.79
N PHE A 93 -8.83 -4.88 7.44
CA PHE A 93 -9.83 -5.72 8.10
C PHE A 93 -9.48 -7.22 8.10
N LEU A 94 -9.98 -7.90 9.14
CA LEU A 94 -9.99 -9.34 9.24
C LEU A 94 -11.06 -9.92 8.29
N ASP A 95 -10.77 -11.07 7.68
CA ASP A 95 -11.76 -11.97 7.07
C ASP A 95 -12.89 -12.26 8.09
N ARG A 96 -14.06 -12.70 7.62
CA ARG A 96 -15.21 -13.12 8.46
C ARG A 96 -14.85 -14.11 9.57
N ARG A 97 -13.68 -14.76 9.47
CA ARG A 97 -13.10 -15.73 10.41
C ARG A 97 -11.93 -15.17 11.26
N GLY A 98 -11.69 -13.86 11.26
CA GLY A 98 -10.63 -13.25 12.07
C GLY A 98 -9.21 -13.37 11.50
N ARG A 99 -9.04 -13.72 10.22
CA ARG A 99 -7.71 -13.86 9.58
C ARG A 99 -7.36 -12.58 8.82
N HIS A 100 -6.12 -12.10 8.91
CA HIS A 100 -5.69 -10.90 8.17
C HIS A 100 -5.86 -11.12 6.64
N ARG A 101 -6.71 -10.31 5.98
CA ARG A 101 -7.06 -10.46 4.55
C ARG A 101 -5.82 -10.56 3.66
N VAL A 102 -4.82 -9.73 3.92
CA VAL A 102 -3.56 -9.69 3.15
C VAL A 102 -2.82 -11.02 3.18
N TYR A 103 -2.74 -11.71 4.33
CA TYR A 103 -2.06 -13.01 4.40
C TYR A 103 -2.80 -14.09 3.60
N GLY A 104 -4.13 -13.99 3.49
CA GLY A 104 -4.92 -14.86 2.63
C GLY A 104 -4.56 -14.66 1.15
N ILE A 105 -4.48 -13.41 0.71
CA ILE A 105 -4.14 -13.07 -0.68
C ILE A 105 -2.70 -13.48 -1.00
N ILE A 106 -1.74 -13.21 -0.10
CA ILE A 106 -0.33 -13.65 -0.25
C ILE A 106 -0.24 -15.16 -0.47
N ARG A 107 -0.97 -15.96 0.32
CA ARG A 107 -0.99 -17.42 0.16
C ARG A 107 -1.54 -17.84 -1.20
N LEU A 108 -2.60 -17.18 -1.66
CA LEU A 108 -3.20 -17.47 -2.97
C LEU A 108 -2.27 -17.10 -4.12
N ILE A 109 -1.53 -16.00 -4.00
CA ILE A 109 -0.50 -15.60 -4.97
C ILE A 109 0.60 -16.66 -5.03
N ASP A 110 1.10 -17.14 -3.89
CA ASP A 110 2.15 -18.17 -3.85
C ASP A 110 1.68 -19.48 -4.48
N GLN A 111 0.44 -19.90 -4.21
CA GLN A 111 -0.19 -21.05 -4.86
C GLN A 111 -0.26 -20.90 -6.38
N ASN A 112 -0.65 -19.72 -6.88
CA ASN A 112 -0.69 -19.46 -8.31
C ASN A 112 0.69 -19.40 -8.95
N LEU A 113 1.70 -18.87 -8.25
CA LEU A 113 3.10 -18.92 -8.69
C LEU A 113 3.62 -20.35 -8.80
N ASP A 114 3.24 -21.23 -7.87
CA ASP A 114 3.59 -22.65 -7.92
C ASP A 114 2.88 -23.38 -9.06
N ALA A 115 1.58 -23.16 -9.24
CA ALA A 115 0.83 -23.72 -10.36
C ALA A 115 1.40 -23.26 -11.72
N LEU A 116 1.77 -21.98 -11.85
CA LEU A 116 2.41 -21.46 -13.04
C LEU A 116 3.78 -22.12 -13.30
N ALA A 117 4.58 -22.32 -12.26
CA ALA A 117 5.86 -23.02 -12.40
C ALA A 117 5.67 -24.49 -12.80
N GLN A 118 4.67 -25.18 -12.26
CA GLN A 118 4.33 -26.55 -12.63
C GLN A 118 3.90 -26.63 -14.10
N GLU A 119 3.08 -25.69 -14.57
CA GLU A 119 2.64 -25.64 -15.97
C GLU A 119 3.81 -25.50 -16.94
N LEU A 120 4.81 -24.66 -16.59
CA LEU A 120 5.97 -24.41 -17.44
C LEU A 120 6.94 -25.60 -17.55
N VAL A 121 6.90 -26.54 -16.60
CA VAL A 121 7.79 -27.72 -16.59
C VAL A 121 7.17 -28.89 -17.35
N LYS A 122 5.89 -28.82 -17.74
CA LYS A 122 5.25 -29.87 -18.54
C LYS A 122 5.87 -29.95 -19.93
N ASP A 123 5.93 -31.18 -20.46
CA ASP A 123 6.35 -31.45 -21.84
C ASP A 123 5.41 -30.77 -22.85
N GLU A 124 4.11 -30.77 -22.55
CA GLU A 124 3.09 -30.02 -23.28
C GLU A 124 2.51 -28.94 -22.36
N GLN A 125 2.81 -27.69 -22.69
CA GLN A 125 2.40 -26.51 -21.92
C GLN A 125 1.03 -26.02 -22.39
N ASP A 126 0.09 -25.82 -21.48
CA ASP A 126 -1.17 -25.14 -21.77
C ASP A 126 -0.96 -23.62 -21.71
N ASN A 127 -0.92 -22.99 -22.88
CA ASN A 127 -0.74 -21.55 -23.01
C ASN A 127 -1.89 -20.72 -22.42
N LEU A 128 -3.12 -21.25 -22.45
CA LEU A 128 -4.27 -20.57 -21.86
C LEU A 128 -4.16 -20.58 -20.33
N ALA A 129 -3.79 -21.73 -19.76
CA ALA A 129 -3.56 -21.86 -18.32
C ALA A 129 -2.43 -20.94 -17.83
N ILE A 130 -1.34 -20.81 -18.59
CA ILE A 130 -0.24 -19.88 -18.26
C ILE A 130 -0.74 -18.42 -18.21
N LEU A 131 -1.49 -17.99 -19.23
CA LEU A 131 -2.04 -16.65 -19.31
C LEU A 131 -3.03 -16.38 -18.17
N GLU A 132 -3.90 -17.34 -17.88
CA GLU A 132 -4.85 -17.28 -16.77
C GLU A 132 -4.12 -17.08 -15.43
N LYS A 133 -3.09 -17.90 -15.15
CA LYS A 133 -2.32 -17.81 -13.90
C LYS A 133 -1.59 -16.48 -13.76
N ILE A 134 -1.00 -15.96 -14.84
CA ILE A 134 -0.38 -14.63 -14.83
C ILE A 134 -1.42 -13.54 -14.57
N GLY A 135 -2.62 -13.65 -15.16
CA GLY A 135 -3.73 -12.73 -14.95
C GLY A 135 -4.24 -12.75 -13.51
N GLU A 136 -4.46 -13.93 -12.95
CA GLU A 136 -4.88 -14.11 -11.56
C GLU A 136 -3.87 -13.50 -10.59
N ILE A 137 -2.57 -13.76 -10.78
CA ILE A 137 -1.52 -13.17 -9.93
C ILE A 137 -1.57 -11.64 -10.00
N ARG A 138 -1.70 -11.06 -11.20
CA ARG A 138 -1.79 -9.60 -11.36
C ARG A 138 -3.04 -9.02 -10.70
N GLY A 139 -4.19 -9.68 -10.84
CA GLY A 139 -5.43 -9.28 -10.17
C GLY A 139 -5.28 -9.29 -8.64
N LEU A 140 -4.71 -10.36 -8.08
CA LEU A 140 -4.49 -10.46 -6.64
C LEU A 140 -3.50 -9.43 -6.11
N LEU A 141 -2.48 -9.05 -6.90
CA LEU A 141 -1.55 -7.99 -6.51
C LEU A 141 -2.23 -6.62 -6.49
N LEU A 142 -3.13 -6.35 -7.44
CA LEU A 142 -3.96 -5.15 -7.44
C LEU A 142 -4.89 -5.12 -6.23
N ASP A 143 -5.54 -6.23 -5.90
CA ASP A 143 -6.43 -6.35 -4.73
C ASP A 143 -5.75 -6.09 -3.38
N ILE A 144 -4.42 -6.23 -3.29
CA ILE A 144 -3.66 -5.86 -2.09
C ILE A 144 -3.29 -4.37 -2.09
N PHE A 145 -3.10 -3.79 -3.28
CA PHE A 145 -2.68 -2.41 -3.46
C PHE A 145 -3.82 -1.40 -3.34
N THR A 146 -5.03 -1.76 -3.82
CA THR A 146 -6.24 -0.92 -3.79
C THR A 146 -7.16 -1.25 -2.62
#